data_AF-A0A544YA85-F1
#
_entry.id   AF-A0A544YA85-F1
#
_cell.length_a   1.000
_cell.length_b   1.000
_cell.length_c   1.000
_cell.angle_alpha   90.00
_cell.angle_beta   90.00
_cell.angle_gamma   90.00
#
_symmetry.space_group_name_H-M   'P 1'
#
loop_
_entity.id
_entity.type
_entity.pdbx_description
1 polymer ?
#
loop_
_entity_poly.entity_id
_entity_poly.type
_entity_poly.pdbx_seq_one_letter_code
_entity_poly.pdbx_strand_id
1 'polypeptide(L)'
;LIGMRCSGSAEEILLTKWPGYLLRVPEGALDVENFDQLVARGRTELNEGRPGDAAETLRHALGLWTDSPLANVPQGRILASYAASLEEQRMRALELRIQADSQLGRHSELIAELRALVAEHPFNEWLHGQLIKALHQVGRRSEALRAYQSVRSTLHRELGLEPSAQLQRLQHEVLVNGHRETASVPPRQPAGRGGRGRTIN
;
A
#
# COMPACT_ATOMS: atom_id res chain seq x y z
N LEU A 1 5.98 -18.38 -15.35
CA LEU A 1 7.03 -18.96 -16.23
C LEU A 1 7.00 -18.26 -17.58
N ILE A 2 7.64 -17.09 -17.70
CA ILE A 2 7.84 -16.39 -18.98
C ILE A 2 9.33 -16.50 -19.32
N GLY A 3 9.61 -16.97 -20.53
CA GLY A 3 10.86 -17.65 -20.88
C GLY A 3 12.12 -16.79 -20.93
N MET A 4 13.21 -17.40 -20.44
CA MET A 4 14.59 -17.08 -20.78
C MET A 4 14.74 -16.91 -22.31
N ARG A 5 15.05 -15.68 -22.75
CA ARG A 5 15.63 -15.47 -24.08
C ARG A 5 17.14 -15.51 -23.94
N CYS A 6 17.72 -16.70 -23.90
CA CYS A 6 19.16 -16.86 -23.99
C CYS A 6 19.55 -17.06 -25.46
N SER A 7 20.35 -16.16 -26.02
CA SER A 7 20.89 -16.27 -27.39
C SER A 7 22.23 -17.03 -27.46
N GLY A 8 22.59 -17.75 -26.40
CA GLY A 8 23.80 -18.61 -26.34
C GLY A 8 23.44 -20.09 -26.45
N SER A 9 24.39 -20.90 -26.92
CA SER A 9 24.23 -22.36 -26.94
C SER A 9 24.06 -22.90 -25.51
N ALA A 10 23.33 -24.02 -25.31
CA ALA A 10 23.05 -24.56 -23.98
C ALA A 10 24.33 -24.85 -23.14
N GLU A 11 25.46 -25.09 -23.80
CA GLU A 11 26.78 -25.29 -23.17
C GLU A 11 27.42 -24.01 -22.62
N GLU A 12 27.02 -22.81 -23.07
CA GLU A 12 27.53 -21.54 -22.52
C GLU A 12 26.77 -21.09 -21.26
N ILE A 13 25.53 -21.55 -21.11
CA ILE A 13 24.61 -21.13 -20.04
C ILE A 13 24.78 -22.01 -18.81
N LEU A 14 24.97 -23.33 -18.96
CA LEU A 14 25.19 -24.25 -17.84
C LEU A 14 26.51 -24.98 -17.97
N LEU A 15 27.50 -24.54 -17.20
CA LEU A 15 28.85 -25.10 -17.23
C LEU A 15 29.02 -26.14 -16.14
N THR A 16 29.41 -27.35 -16.55
CA THR A 16 29.86 -28.37 -15.60
C THR A 16 31.30 -28.06 -15.19
N LYS A 17 31.53 -27.74 -13.92
CA LYS A 17 32.86 -27.40 -13.37
C LYS A 17 33.01 -28.02 -11.99
N TRP A 18 34.02 -28.87 -11.79
CA TRP A 18 34.26 -29.49 -10.48
C TRP A 18 34.33 -28.43 -9.36
N PRO A 19 33.61 -28.60 -8.23
CA PRO A 19 32.80 -29.76 -7.80
C PRO A 19 31.28 -29.71 -8.13
N GLY A 20 30.83 -28.94 -9.13
CA GLY A 20 29.39 -28.82 -9.45
C GLY A 20 29.07 -28.20 -10.82
N TYR A 21 28.04 -27.34 -10.83
CA TYR A 21 27.54 -26.66 -12.02
C TYR A 21 27.50 -25.15 -11.80
N LEU A 22 27.76 -24.39 -12.86
CA LEU A 22 27.69 -22.93 -12.87
C LEU A 22 26.69 -22.50 -13.95
N LEU A 23 25.61 -21.85 -13.53
CA LEU A 23 24.66 -21.23 -14.44
C LEU A 23 25.12 -19.79 -14.72
N ARG A 24 25.49 -19.48 -15.97
CA ARG A 24 25.71 -18.10 -16.41
C ARG A 24 24.38 -17.50 -16.82
N VAL A 25 23.96 -16.50 -16.07
CA VAL A 25 22.75 -15.73 -16.38
C VAL A 25 23.18 -14.35 -16.86
N PRO A 26 22.75 -13.90 -18.06
CA PRO A 26 22.99 -12.53 -18.49
C PRO A 26 22.36 -11.51 -17.53
N GLU A 27 22.96 -10.33 -17.40
CA GLU A 27 22.37 -9.23 -16.62
C GLU A 27 20.95 -8.90 -17.13
N GLY A 28 19.99 -8.77 -16.21
CA GLY A 28 18.60 -8.47 -16.55
C GLY A 28 17.81 -9.64 -17.12
N ALA A 29 18.40 -10.84 -17.20
CA ALA A 29 17.67 -12.06 -17.53
C ALA A 29 16.91 -12.64 -16.30
N LEU A 30 17.20 -12.13 -15.10
CA LEU A 30 16.45 -12.45 -13.89
C LEU A 30 15.36 -11.41 -13.64
N ASP A 31 14.15 -11.89 -13.38
CA ASP A 31 13.00 -11.09 -12.95
C ASP A 31 13.27 -10.36 -11.64
N VAL A 32 13.97 -11.00 -10.69
CA VAL A 32 14.37 -10.39 -9.40
C VAL A 32 15.29 -9.18 -9.61
N GLU A 33 16.26 -9.27 -10.52
CA GLU A 33 17.16 -8.13 -10.81
C GLU A 33 16.39 -6.96 -11.42
N ASN A 34 15.50 -7.26 -12.38
CA ASN A 34 14.66 -6.23 -13.01
C ASN A 34 13.70 -5.60 -11.99
N PHE A 35 13.14 -6.41 -11.08
CA PHE A 35 12.30 -5.96 -10.00
C PHE A 35 13.04 -4.98 -9.07
N ASP A 36 14.23 -5.37 -8.58
CA ASP A 36 15.03 -4.54 -7.69
C ASP A 36 15.41 -3.20 -8.33
N GLN A 37 15.78 -3.22 -9.61
CA GLN A 37 16.08 -2.00 -10.37
C GLN A 37 14.85 -1.08 -10.49
N LEU A 38 13.67 -1.63 -10.79
CA LEU A 38 12.44 -0.84 -10.88
C LEU A 38 12.02 -0.29 -9.50
N VAL A 39 12.16 -1.05 -8.43
CA VAL A 39 11.86 -0.58 -7.06
C VAL A 39 12.81 0.54 -6.65
N ALA A 40 14.11 0.39 -6.92
CA ALA A 40 15.10 1.43 -6.66
C ALA A 40 14.78 2.71 -7.45
N ARG A 41 14.41 2.57 -8.72
CA ARG A 41 14.00 3.68 -9.57
C ARG A 41 12.74 4.38 -9.04
N GLY A 42 11.69 3.63 -8.71
CA GLY A 42 10.45 4.20 -8.18
C GLY A 42 10.65 4.93 -6.85
N ARG A 43 11.56 4.43 -6.01
CA ARG A 43 11.97 5.13 -4.78
C ARG A 43 12.67 6.46 -5.07
N THR A 44 13.57 6.50 -6.05
CA THR A 44 14.23 7.74 -6.48
C THR A 44 13.22 8.73 -7.04
N GLU A 45 12.30 8.28 -7.89
CA GLU A 45 11.22 9.10 -8.45
C GLU A 45 10.33 9.71 -7.35
N LEU A 46 10.03 8.97 -6.28
CA LEU A 46 9.32 9.51 -5.10
C LEU A 46 10.13 10.59 -4.38
N ASN A 47 11.41 10.34 -4.14
CA ASN A 47 12.28 11.30 -3.46
C ASN A 47 12.47 12.60 -4.28
N GLU A 48 12.39 12.50 -5.60
CA GLU A 48 12.45 13.63 -6.54
C GLU A 48 11.10 14.34 -6.73
N GLY A 49 10.06 13.94 -5.99
CA GLY A 49 8.74 14.57 -6.06
C GLY A 49 7.97 14.26 -7.34
N ARG A 50 8.26 13.13 -8.00
CA ARG A 50 7.52 12.62 -9.16
C ARG A 50 6.68 11.39 -8.80
N PRO A 51 5.62 11.54 -7.98
CA PRO A 51 4.81 10.40 -7.54
C PRO A 51 4.05 9.72 -8.68
N GLY A 52 3.75 10.44 -9.77
CA GLY A 52 3.15 9.88 -10.99
C GLY A 52 4.05 8.82 -11.64
N ASP A 53 5.30 9.20 -11.93
CA ASP A 53 6.29 8.30 -12.53
C ASP A 53 6.55 7.11 -11.60
N ALA A 54 6.72 7.38 -10.31
CA ALA A 54 6.97 6.34 -9.32
C ALA A 54 5.83 5.31 -9.25
N ALA A 55 4.57 5.75 -9.27
CA ALA A 55 3.43 4.85 -9.22
C ALA A 55 3.41 3.90 -10.43
N GLU A 56 3.69 4.41 -11.63
CA GLU A 56 3.75 3.59 -12.85
C GLU A 56 4.96 2.64 -12.84
N THR A 57 6.13 3.12 -12.46
CA THR A 57 7.35 2.29 -12.32
C THR A 57 7.13 1.15 -11.32
N LEU A 58 6.55 1.44 -10.16
CA LEU A 58 6.29 0.44 -9.11
C LEU A 58 5.16 -0.52 -9.50
N ARG A 59 4.16 -0.07 -10.25
CA ARG A 59 3.12 -0.95 -10.81
C ARG A 59 3.75 -1.94 -11.81
N HIS A 60 4.67 -1.48 -12.65
CA HIS A 60 5.41 -2.35 -13.55
C HIS A 60 6.26 -3.37 -12.77
N ALA A 61 6.97 -2.93 -11.73
CA ALA A 61 7.74 -3.83 -10.86
C ALA A 61 6.85 -4.94 -10.27
N LEU A 62 5.72 -4.57 -9.67
CA LEU A 62 4.78 -5.54 -9.08
C LEU A 62 4.12 -6.43 -10.14
N GLY A 63 3.98 -5.96 -11.38
CA GLY A 63 3.48 -6.76 -12.51
C GLY A 63 4.42 -7.87 -12.99
N LEU A 64 5.70 -7.85 -12.58
CA LEU A 64 6.62 -8.97 -12.83
C LEU A 64 6.27 -10.21 -12.01
N TRP A 65 5.51 -10.05 -10.93
CA TRP A 65 5.09 -11.13 -10.04
C TRP A 65 3.87 -11.83 -10.61
N THR A 66 3.99 -13.12 -10.94
CA THR A 66 2.87 -13.93 -11.42
C THR A 66 2.13 -14.63 -10.29
N ASP A 67 2.86 -15.23 -9.35
CA ASP A 67 2.35 -16.02 -8.21
C ASP A 67 3.33 -15.89 -7.03
N SER A 68 3.10 -16.66 -5.95
CA SER A 68 4.08 -16.76 -4.86
C SER A 68 5.44 -17.28 -5.38
N PRO A 69 6.57 -16.73 -4.90
CA PRO A 69 7.90 -17.16 -5.31
C PRO A 69 8.09 -18.66 -5.19
N LEU A 70 8.64 -19.26 -6.25
CA LEU A 70 8.96 -20.69 -6.28
C LEU A 70 7.75 -21.61 -6.02
N ALA A 71 6.52 -21.17 -6.34
CA ALA A 71 5.29 -21.93 -6.10
C ALA A 71 5.29 -23.34 -6.72
N ASN A 72 6.08 -23.57 -7.77
CA ASN A 72 6.21 -24.85 -8.46
C ASN A 72 7.46 -25.67 -8.08
N VAL A 73 8.21 -25.26 -7.04
CA VAL A 73 9.46 -25.91 -6.62
C VAL A 73 9.32 -26.39 -5.17
N PRO A 74 9.63 -27.65 -4.85
CA PRO A 74 9.70 -28.12 -3.47
C PRO A 74 10.67 -27.27 -2.64
N GLN A 75 10.14 -26.53 -1.68
CA GLN A 75 10.93 -25.61 -0.89
C GLN A 75 11.59 -26.34 0.28
N GLY A 76 12.89 -26.61 0.17
CA GLY A 76 13.73 -26.92 1.33
C GLY A 76 13.95 -25.67 2.19
N ARG A 77 14.58 -25.83 3.37
CA ARG A 77 14.80 -24.73 4.34
C ARG A 77 15.43 -23.47 3.72
N ILE A 78 16.38 -23.64 2.81
CA ILE A 78 17.08 -22.51 2.15
C ILE A 78 16.13 -21.77 1.20
N LEU A 79 15.38 -22.50 0.37
CA LEU A 79 14.44 -21.89 -0.58
C LEU A 79 13.26 -21.22 0.11
N ALA A 80 12.77 -21.79 1.22
CA ALA A 80 11.72 -21.17 2.03
C ALA A 80 12.16 -19.81 2.60
N SER A 81 13.39 -19.72 3.13
CA SER A 81 13.94 -18.45 3.61
C SER A 81 14.11 -17.42 2.49
N TYR A 82 14.51 -17.86 1.30
CA TYR A 82 14.65 -16.98 0.14
C TYR A 82 13.29 -16.50 -0.37
N ALA A 83 12.29 -17.39 -0.45
CA ALA A 83 10.92 -17.03 -0.81
C ALA A 83 10.31 -16.01 0.16
N ALA A 84 10.55 -16.17 1.47
CA ALA A 84 10.12 -15.18 2.47
C ALA A 84 10.78 -13.81 2.25
N SER A 85 12.08 -13.77 1.96
CA SER A 85 12.78 -12.52 1.65
C SER A 85 12.23 -11.84 0.39
N LEU A 86 11.87 -12.62 -0.63
CA LEU A 86 11.23 -12.11 -1.84
C LEU A 86 9.84 -11.50 -1.53
N GLU A 87 9.01 -12.18 -0.75
CA GLU A 87 7.71 -11.62 -0.34
C GLU A 87 7.85 -10.34 0.49
N GLU A 88 8.87 -10.22 1.34
CA GLU A 88 9.18 -8.97 2.04
C GLU A 88 9.58 -7.83 1.09
N GLN A 89 10.31 -8.13 0.02
CA GLN A 89 10.67 -7.14 -1.00
C GLN A 89 9.44 -6.70 -1.79
N ARG A 90 8.57 -7.65 -2.15
CA ARG A 90 7.27 -7.38 -2.78
C ARG A 90 6.42 -6.46 -1.91
N MET A 91 6.33 -6.74 -0.61
CA MET A 91 5.59 -5.92 0.35
C MET A 91 6.14 -4.48 0.37
N ARG A 92 7.46 -4.31 0.45
CA ARG A 92 8.10 -2.97 0.42
C ARG A 92 7.79 -2.19 -0.87
N ALA A 93 7.79 -2.86 -2.02
CA ALA A 93 7.43 -2.22 -3.29
C ALA A 93 5.96 -1.79 -3.33
N LEU A 94 5.07 -2.62 -2.78
CA LEU A 94 3.65 -2.30 -2.64
C LEU A 94 3.45 -1.09 -1.73
N GLU A 95 4.16 -1.01 -0.60
CA GLU A 95 4.12 0.13 0.30
C GLU A 95 4.52 1.44 -0.39
N LEU A 96 5.61 1.41 -1.17
CA LEU A 96 6.06 2.57 -1.96
C LEU A 96 5.01 2.99 -2.99
N ARG A 97 4.34 2.02 -3.65
CA ARG A 97 3.31 2.34 -4.66
C ARG A 97 2.10 3.01 -4.00
N ILE A 98 1.64 2.45 -2.88
CA ILE A 98 0.55 3.01 -2.08
C ILE A 98 0.90 4.43 -1.60
N GLN A 99 2.16 4.67 -1.21
CA GLN A 99 2.65 6.01 -0.87
C GLN A 99 2.58 6.96 -2.08
N ALA A 100 2.99 6.50 -3.27
CA ALA A 100 2.91 7.27 -4.50
C ALA A 100 1.46 7.64 -4.87
N ASP A 101 0.56 6.67 -4.88
CA ASP A 101 -0.86 6.88 -5.19
C ASP A 101 -1.55 7.79 -4.16
N SER A 102 -1.15 7.69 -2.89
CA SER A 102 -1.61 8.58 -1.83
C SER A 102 -1.17 10.03 -2.06
N GLN A 103 0.06 10.28 -2.53
CA GLN A 103 0.53 11.63 -2.88
C GLN A 103 -0.18 12.21 -4.12
N LEU A 104 -0.66 11.35 -5.02
CA LEU A 104 -1.45 11.75 -6.18
C LEU A 104 -2.93 12.05 -5.85
N GLY A 105 -3.35 11.87 -4.60
CA GLY A 105 -4.75 12.07 -4.18
C GLY A 105 -5.71 10.98 -4.66
N ARG A 106 -5.20 9.83 -5.14
CA ARG A 106 -6.01 8.69 -5.64
C ARG A 106 -6.62 7.85 -4.52
N HIS A 107 -7.04 8.49 -3.42
CA HIS A 107 -7.50 7.81 -2.22
C HIS A 107 -8.73 6.94 -2.44
N SER A 108 -9.65 7.35 -3.33
CA SER A 108 -10.89 6.60 -3.60
C SER A 108 -10.63 5.24 -4.25
N GLU A 109 -9.73 5.18 -5.22
CA GLU A 109 -9.33 3.93 -5.90
C GLU A 109 -8.55 3.02 -4.94
N LEU A 110 -7.68 3.63 -4.12
CA LEU A 110 -6.83 2.94 -3.16
C LEU A 110 -7.63 2.26 -2.03
N ILE A 111 -8.80 2.76 -1.64
CA ILE A 111 -9.61 2.17 -0.55
C ILE A 111 -10.03 0.73 -0.86
N ALA A 112 -10.44 0.44 -2.10
CA ALA A 112 -10.90 -0.91 -2.46
C ALA A 112 -9.75 -1.91 -2.37
N GLU A 113 -8.59 -1.53 -2.88
CA GLU A 113 -7.38 -2.34 -2.83
C GLU A 113 -6.87 -2.52 -1.39
N LEU A 114 -6.79 -1.44 -0.61
CA LEU A 114 -6.36 -1.50 0.79
C LEU A 114 -7.25 -2.41 1.64
N ARG A 115 -8.56 -2.50 1.35
CA ARG A 115 -9.46 -3.45 2.03
C ARG A 115 -9.10 -4.90 1.73
N ALA A 116 -8.77 -5.21 0.48
CA ALA A 116 -8.33 -6.56 0.11
C ALA A 116 -7.01 -6.91 0.80
N LEU A 117 -6.02 -6.00 0.74
CA LEU A 117 -4.72 -6.18 1.37
C LEU A 117 -4.81 -6.34 2.90
N VAL A 118 -5.69 -5.59 3.55
CA VAL A 118 -5.94 -5.74 4.99
C VAL A 118 -6.59 -7.09 5.33
N ALA A 119 -7.47 -7.61 4.47
CA ALA A 119 -8.06 -8.93 4.67
C ALA A 119 -7.02 -10.05 4.52
N GLU A 120 -6.07 -9.91 3.60
CA GLU A 120 -4.96 -10.85 3.39
C GLU A 120 -3.90 -10.75 4.49
N HIS A 121 -3.63 -9.54 4.99
CA HIS A 121 -2.61 -9.26 6.00
C HIS A 121 -3.22 -8.58 7.25
N PRO A 122 -4.05 -9.29 8.03
CA PRO A 122 -4.82 -8.70 9.13
C PRO A 122 -3.96 -8.11 10.25
N PHE A 123 -2.71 -8.57 10.40
CA PHE A 123 -1.78 -8.11 11.42
C PHE A 123 -0.83 -6.99 10.94
N ASN A 124 -0.91 -6.57 9.67
CA ASN A 124 -0.08 -5.50 9.16
C ASN A 124 -0.72 -4.13 9.50
N GLU A 125 -0.27 -3.54 10.60
CA GLU A 125 -0.75 -2.24 11.08
C GLU A 125 -0.53 -1.08 10.09
N TRP A 126 0.49 -1.16 9.22
CA TRP A 126 0.77 -0.13 8.24
C TRP A 126 -0.34 -0.03 7.20
N LEU A 127 -0.82 -1.18 6.68
CA LEU A 127 -1.93 -1.26 5.72
C LEU A 127 -3.23 -0.71 6.34
N HIS A 128 -3.52 -1.10 7.58
CA HIS A 128 -4.65 -0.53 8.33
C HIS A 128 -4.54 0.97 8.48
N GLY A 129 -3.35 1.48 8.78
CA GLY A 129 -3.08 2.91 8.86
C GLY A 129 -3.34 3.66 7.55
N GLN A 130 -2.92 3.10 6.40
CA GLN A 130 -3.20 3.69 5.10
C GLN A 130 -4.70 3.66 4.76
N LEU A 131 -5.42 2.59 5.11
CA LEU A 131 -6.87 2.50 4.90
C LEU A 131 -7.62 3.57 5.71
N ILE A 132 -7.27 3.73 6.98
CA ILE A 132 -7.88 4.74 7.86
C ILE A 132 -7.58 6.16 7.32
N LYS A 133 -6.34 6.42 6.89
CA LYS A 133 -5.96 7.69 6.25
C LYS A 133 -6.77 7.97 4.99
N ALA A 134 -6.83 7.01 4.06
CA ALA A 134 -7.55 7.17 2.80
C ALA A 134 -9.05 7.41 3.04
N LEU A 135 -9.68 6.65 3.95
CA LEU A 135 -11.07 6.87 4.35
C LEU A 135 -11.30 8.26 4.97
N HIS A 136 -10.35 8.75 5.78
CA HIS A 136 -10.44 10.09 6.35
C HIS A 136 -10.34 11.18 5.28
N GLN A 137 -9.42 11.05 4.32
CA GLN A 137 -9.23 12.04 3.23
C GLN A 137 -10.45 12.15 2.31
N VAL A 138 -11.19 11.05 2.11
CA VAL A 138 -12.42 11.04 1.30
C VAL A 138 -13.67 11.43 2.13
N GLY A 139 -13.50 11.89 3.38
CA GLY A 139 -14.60 12.33 4.25
C GLY A 139 -15.43 11.19 4.88
N ARG A 140 -14.99 9.92 4.73
CA ARG A 140 -15.70 8.73 5.26
C ARG A 140 -15.29 8.44 6.71
N ARG A 141 -15.42 9.44 7.59
CA ARG A 141 -14.97 9.38 9.00
C ARG A 141 -15.51 8.17 9.77
N SER A 142 -16.80 7.86 9.64
CA SER A 142 -17.43 6.76 10.38
C SER A 142 -16.86 5.39 9.99
N GLU A 143 -16.39 5.26 8.75
CA GLU A 143 -15.74 4.04 8.26
C GLU A 143 -14.28 3.97 8.70
N ALA A 144 -13.57 5.11 8.71
CA ALA A 144 -12.21 5.18 9.23
C ALA A 144 -12.14 4.74 10.70
N LEU A 145 -13.08 5.20 11.55
CA LEU A 145 -13.15 4.79 12.96
C LEU A 145 -13.56 3.32 13.12
N ARG A 146 -14.46 2.81 12.27
CA ARG A 146 -14.81 1.38 12.26
C ARG A 146 -13.61 0.50 11.88
N ALA A 147 -12.82 0.92 10.88
CA ALA A 147 -11.60 0.22 10.51
C ALA A 147 -10.60 0.16 11.67
N TYR A 148 -10.39 1.28 12.39
CA TYR A 148 -9.56 1.32 13.59
C TYR A 148 -10.06 0.36 14.70
N GLN A 149 -11.37 0.34 14.96
CA GLN A 149 -11.94 -0.57 15.96
C GLN A 149 -11.76 -2.04 15.56
N SER A 150 -11.89 -2.36 14.27
CA SER A 150 -11.69 -3.71 13.74
C SER A 150 -10.27 -4.20 13.95
N VAL A 151 -9.25 -3.40 13.61
CA VAL A 151 -7.84 -3.78 13.81
C VAL A 151 -7.50 -3.89 15.28
N ARG A 152 -7.98 -2.97 16.13
CA ARG A 152 -7.77 -3.06 17.58
C ARG A 152 -8.36 -4.34 18.16
N SER A 153 -9.59 -4.69 17.77
CA SER A 153 -10.22 -5.94 18.21
C SER A 153 -9.44 -7.17 17.73
N THR A 154 -8.89 -7.14 16.52
CA THR A 154 -8.14 -8.25 15.94
C THR A 154 -6.80 -8.44 16.65
N LEU A 155 -6.02 -7.37 16.83
CA LEU A 155 -4.75 -7.42 17.56
C LEU A 155 -4.93 -7.85 19.01
N HIS A 156 -5.96 -7.34 19.68
CA HIS A 156 -6.23 -7.69 21.07
C HIS A 156 -6.65 -9.17 21.20
N ARG A 157 -7.54 -9.65 20.32
CA ARG A 157 -8.06 -11.02 20.40
C ARG A 157 -7.03 -12.07 20.01
N GLU A 158 -6.28 -11.84 18.92
CA GLU A 158 -5.38 -12.84 18.36
C GLU A 158 -3.96 -12.78 18.96
N LEU A 159 -3.49 -11.58 19.35
CA LEU A 159 -2.11 -11.37 19.81
C LEU A 159 -2.03 -10.83 21.25
N GLY A 160 -3.15 -10.42 21.86
CA GLY A 160 -3.15 -9.75 23.18
C GLY A 160 -2.47 -8.38 23.15
N LEU A 161 -2.26 -7.80 21.97
CA LEU A 161 -1.55 -6.54 21.78
C LEU A 161 -2.53 -5.36 21.62
N GLU A 162 -2.10 -4.19 22.05
CA GLU A 162 -2.76 -2.93 21.70
C GLU A 162 -2.17 -2.36 20.40
N PRO A 163 -2.94 -1.55 19.64
CA PRO A 163 -2.45 -0.91 18.42
C PRO A 163 -1.22 -0.03 18.68
N SER A 164 -0.33 0.06 17.71
CA SER A 164 0.85 0.91 17.76
C SER A 164 0.53 2.38 18.00
N ALA A 165 1.48 3.12 18.58
CA ALA A 165 1.36 4.55 18.84
C ALA A 165 1.09 5.38 17.57
N GLN A 166 1.52 4.90 16.39
CA GLN A 166 1.20 5.53 15.11
C GLN A 166 -0.29 5.42 14.79
N LEU A 167 -0.89 4.25 15.00
CA LEU A 167 -2.30 4.02 14.73
C LEU A 167 -3.21 4.76 15.73
N GLN A 168 -2.81 4.80 17.00
CA GLN A 168 -3.51 5.57 18.03
C GLN A 168 -3.50 7.08 17.72
N ARG A 169 -2.36 7.63 17.28
CA ARG A 169 -2.27 9.03 16.83
C ARG A 169 -3.18 9.31 15.64
N LEU A 170 -3.22 8.40 14.67
CA LEU A 170 -4.10 8.52 13.51
C LEU A 170 -5.59 8.52 13.92
N GLN A 171 -5.99 7.67 14.86
CA GLN A 171 -7.35 7.70 15.40
C GLN A 171 -7.67 9.07 16.02
N HIS A 172 -6.74 9.63 16.80
CA HIS A 172 -6.91 10.93 17.42
C HIS A 172 -7.05 12.05 16.37
N GLU A 173 -6.24 12.04 15.32
CA GLU A 173 -6.34 12.98 14.19
C GLU A 173 -7.73 12.93 13.53
N VAL A 174 -8.24 11.73 13.24
CA VAL A 174 -9.59 11.53 12.68
C VAL A 174 -10.68 12.05 13.61
N LEU A 175 -10.48 11.95 14.93
CA LEU A 175 -11.43 12.44 15.92
C LEU A 175 -11.46 13.98 16.01
N VAL A 176 -10.29 14.62 16.01
CA VAL A 176 -10.15 16.08 16.13
C VAL A 176 -10.58 16.78 14.84
N ASN A 177 -10.14 16.30 13.67
CA ASN A 177 -10.41 16.97 12.39
C ASN A 177 -11.87 16.91 11.97
N GLY A 178 -12.60 15.86 12.34
CA GLY A 178 -14.02 15.78 12.04
C GLY A 178 -14.91 16.73 12.85
N HIS A 179 -14.38 17.44 13.86
CA HIS A 179 -15.11 18.56 14.48
C HIS A 179 -15.12 19.81 13.59
N ARG A 180 -14.18 19.91 12.64
CA ARG A 180 -14.03 21.08 11.76
C ARG A 180 -15.07 21.08 10.63
N GLU A 181 -15.45 19.92 10.11
CA GLU A 181 -16.51 19.79 9.08
C GLU A 181 -17.90 20.13 9.63
N THR A 182 -18.19 19.79 10.90
CA THR A 182 -19.47 20.12 11.54
C THR A 182 -19.63 21.60 11.92
N ALA A 183 -18.55 22.39 11.89
CA ALA A 183 -18.57 23.81 12.24
C ALA A 183 -18.92 24.74 11.06
N SER A 184 -19.21 24.21 9.87
CA SER A 184 -19.56 24.98 8.66
C SER A 184 -21.07 25.14 8.45
N VAL A 185 -21.89 25.15 9.51
CA VAL A 185 -23.29 25.59 9.38
C VAL A 185 -23.28 27.12 9.22
N PRO A 186 -23.62 27.68 8.04
CA PRO A 186 -23.74 29.13 7.91
C PRO A 186 -24.82 29.62 8.88
N PRO A 187 -24.64 30.77 9.55
CA PRO A 187 -25.65 31.29 10.45
C PRO A 187 -26.95 31.48 9.66
N ARG A 188 -28.01 30.75 10.04
CA ARG A 188 -29.36 31.01 9.56
C ARG A 188 -29.67 32.46 9.91
N GLN A 189 -29.72 33.33 8.90
CA GLN A 189 -30.22 34.68 9.07
C GLN A 189 -31.64 34.56 9.66
N PRO A 190 -31.93 35.23 10.79
CA PRO A 190 -33.28 35.24 11.32
C PRO A 190 -34.18 35.91 10.29
N ALA A 191 -35.10 35.14 9.71
CA ALA A 191 -36.16 35.66 8.88
C ALA A 191 -36.87 36.79 9.65
N GLY A 192 -36.76 38.00 9.09
CA GLY A 192 -37.31 39.22 9.69
C GLY A 192 -38.77 39.02 10.07
N ARG A 193 -39.04 39.14 11.36
CA ARG A 193 -40.38 39.19 11.93
C ARG A 193 -40.99 40.55 11.57
N GLY A 194 -41.49 40.67 10.34
CA GLY A 194 -42.26 41.84 9.88
C GLY A 194 -43.65 41.86 10.48
N GLY A 195 -43.76 42.31 11.74
CA GLY A 195 -45.01 42.55 12.44
C GLY A 195 -45.36 44.05 12.54
N ARG A 196 -46.29 44.49 11.68
CA ARG A 196 -47.39 45.46 11.88
C ARG A 196 -47.23 46.71 12.79
N GLY A 197 -47.57 47.86 12.21
CA GLY A 197 -48.20 49.05 12.84
C GLY A 197 -48.26 50.18 11.81
N ARG A 198 -49.39 50.59 11.20
CA ARG A 198 -50.60 51.28 11.69
C ARG A 198 -50.32 52.64 12.36
N THR A 199 -50.39 53.72 11.55
CA THR A 199 -50.69 55.12 11.92
C THR A 199 -51.12 55.84 10.62
N ILE A 200 -52.42 56.07 10.39
CA ILE A 200 -53.18 57.33 10.59
C ILE A 200 -52.56 58.53 9.83
N ASN A 201 -53.16 58.89 8.70
CA ASN A 201 -53.64 60.25 8.40
C ASN A 201 -54.69 60.19 7.28
#